data_AF-A0A9W6YRB5-F1
#
_entry.id   AF-A0A9W6YRB5-F1
#
_cell.length_a   1.000
_cell.length_b   1.000
_cell.length_c   1.000
_cell.angle_alpha   90.00
_cell.angle_beta   90.00
_cell.angle_gamma   90.00
#
_symmetry.space_group_name_H-M   'P 1'
#
loop_
_entity.id
_entity.type
_entity.pdbx_description
1 polymer ?
#
loop_
_entity_poly.entity_id
_entity_poly.type
_entity_poly.pdbx_seq_one_letter_code
_entity_poly.pdbx_strand_id
1 'polypeptide(L)'
;MLSTLTNTIFKSGSLTNTEVASKAAPFSPPKLVKQSDVPETLPVSWYTNDKVVGLAKAKLFDQGWHFITIVGAFHEDQANQNGLEGGLQFEFIGNAFFGLCTVDDVESVKEIEMYYGDFKSVTEGCETIEERINRCRSGNLKKVRHVVTDNGLVFVTHNPDECEMWDYFGGELQQFVSGEKANCRNFPLRKRLVYECDYNFITFLDGYQECLHCKYTHPGLASMYPFESYKVDNHTNFSRHHCNPTDGYDLDDGLFL
;
A
#
# COMPACT_ATOMS: atom_id res chain seq x y z
N MET A 1 22.58 56.70 4.46
CA MET A 1 23.69 57.20 5.29
C MET A 1 24.24 56.00 6.04
N LEU A 2 25.24 55.26 5.54
CA LEU A 2 26.69 55.56 5.57
C LEU A 2 27.21 55.90 6.97
N SER A 3 27.77 54.91 7.66
CA SER A 3 28.93 55.03 8.58
C SER A 3 29.59 53.63 8.69
N THR A 4 30.58 53.28 7.87
CA THR A 4 32.04 53.55 7.98
C THR A 4 32.69 52.95 9.23
N LEU A 5 33.64 52.02 9.02
CA LEU A 5 34.94 51.83 9.71
C LEU A 5 35.63 50.59 9.07
N THR A 6 36.25 50.72 7.89
CA THR A 6 37.71 50.87 7.65
C THR A 6 38.66 49.85 8.32
N ASN A 7 39.22 49.00 7.46
CA ASN A 7 40.64 48.66 7.26
C ASN A 7 41.50 48.17 8.43
N THR A 8 41.88 46.88 8.35
CA THR A 8 43.25 46.42 8.61
C THR A 8 43.69 45.36 7.58
N ILE A 9 44.32 45.86 6.52
CA ILE A 9 45.65 45.47 5.96
C ILE A 9 45.95 43.98 5.71
N PHE A 10 46.10 43.68 4.43
CA PHE A 10 46.82 42.57 3.80
C PHE A 10 48.24 42.36 4.37
N LYS A 11 48.59 41.10 4.68
CA LYS A 11 49.95 40.59 4.53
C LYS A 11 49.92 39.34 3.65
N SER A 12 50.48 39.49 2.46
CA SER A 12 50.80 38.42 1.51
C SER A 12 51.93 37.55 2.06
N GLY A 13 51.61 36.31 2.44
CA GLY A 13 52.57 35.25 2.70
C GLY A 13 52.41 34.18 1.63
N SER A 14 53.39 34.09 0.73
CA SER A 14 53.53 33.01 -0.25
C SER A 14 53.74 31.68 0.46
N LEU A 15 52.75 30.79 0.40
CA LEU A 15 52.94 29.38 0.75
C LEU A 15 52.87 28.57 -0.54
N THR A 16 54.01 27.98 -0.88
CA THR A 16 54.22 27.07 -2.00
C THR A 16 53.37 25.82 -1.80
N ASN A 17 52.40 25.62 -2.69
CA ASN A 17 51.62 24.38 -2.80
C ASN A 17 52.49 23.26 -3.35
N THR A 18 53.19 22.57 -2.46
CA THR A 18 53.75 21.24 -2.70
C THR A 18 53.72 20.51 -1.37
N GLU A 19 53.21 19.28 -1.37
CA GLU A 19 53.00 18.39 -0.21
C GLU A 19 51.64 18.43 0.51
N VAL A 20 50.53 18.30 -0.23
CA VAL A 20 49.42 17.44 0.21
C VAL A 20 48.88 16.69 -1.00
N ALA A 21 49.68 15.77 -1.53
CA ALA A 21 49.27 14.88 -2.62
C ALA A 21 49.70 13.45 -2.29
N SER A 22 49.00 12.78 -1.39
CA SER A 22 48.92 11.31 -1.39
C SER A 22 47.80 10.81 -0.49
N LYS A 23 46.96 9.92 -1.04
CA LYS A 23 45.86 9.14 -0.43
C LYS A 23 44.41 9.63 -0.64
N ALA A 24 44.08 10.13 -1.83
CA ALA A 24 42.73 9.89 -2.37
C ALA A 24 42.82 8.69 -3.32
N ALA A 25 41.99 7.66 -3.10
CA ALA A 25 41.86 6.57 -4.06
C ALA A 25 41.39 7.12 -5.41
N PRO A 26 41.90 6.63 -6.55
CA PRO A 26 41.50 7.14 -7.86
C PRO A 26 39.99 6.92 -8.04
N PHE A 27 39.27 8.02 -8.30
CA PHE A 27 37.87 7.96 -8.73
C PHE A 27 37.80 7.10 -9.99
N SER A 28 37.23 5.90 -9.85
CA SER A 28 36.94 5.06 -10.99
C SER A 28 35.59 5.53 -11.55
N PRO A 29 35.53 6.03 -12.80
CA PRO A 29 34.26 6.40 -13.39
C PRO A 29 33.33 5.18 -13.36
N PRO A 30 32.04 5.36 -13.04
CA PRO A 30 31.09 4.25 -13.08
C PRO A 30 31.16 3.60 -14.46
N LYS A 31 31.22 2.26 -14.50
CA LYS A 31 31.22 1.51 -15.75
C LYS A 31 30.02 1.98 -16.58
N LEU A 32 30.26 2.34 -17.84
CA LEU A 32 29.20 2.68 -18.79
C LEU A 32 28.23 1.50 -18.87
N VAL A 33 27.06 1.65 -18.25
CA VAL A 33 25.95 0.72 -18.37
C VAL A 33 25.44 0.82 -19.81
N LYS A 34 25.25 -0.31 -20.49
CA LYS A 34 24.66 -0.27 -21.83
C LYS A 34 23.26 0.33 -21.71
N GLN A 35 22.85 1.17 -22.66
CA GLN A 35 21.54 1.82 -22.64
C GLN A 35 20.37 0.83 -22.52
N SER A 36 20.54 -0.41 -22.99
CA SER A 36 19.59 -1.52 -22.84
C SER A 36 19.37 -2.02 -21.42
N ASP A 37 20.26 -1.66 -20.49
CA ASP A 37 20.26 -2.13 -19.10
C ASP A 37 19.82 -1.02 -18.13
N VAL A 38 19.43 0.15 -18.67
CA VAL A 38 18.82 1.22 -17.88
C VAL A 38 17.32 0.93 -17.79
N PRO A 39 16.74 0.85 -16.57
CA PRO A 39 15.31 0.70 -16.41
C PRO A 39 14.58 1.88 -17.06
N GLU A 40 13.72 1.59 -18.04
CA GLU A 40 12.83 2.56 -18.66
C GLU A 40 11.40 2.30 -18.18
N THR A 41 10.59 3.35 -18.13
CA THR A 41 9.15 3.21 -17.91
C THR A 41 8.52 2.39 -19.03
N LEU A 42 7.33 1.83 -18.76
CA LEU A 42 6.60 1.11 -19.79
C LEU A 42 6.27 2.01 -20.99
N PRO A 43 6.05 1.45 -22.19
CA PRO A 43 5.61 2.24 -23.33
C PRO A 43 4.30 2.98 -23.02
N VAL A 44 4.15 4.22 -23.50
CA VAL A 44 2.95 5.05 -23.28
C VAL A 44 1.64 4.34 -23.64
N SER A 45 1.68 3.45 -24.63
CA SER A 45 0.53 2.64 -25.04
C SER A 45 -0.01 1.73 -23.93
N TRP A 46 0.81 1.32 -22.95
CA TRP A 46 0.36 0.50 -21.83
C TRP A 46 -0.55 1.26 -20.86
N TYR A 47 -0.30 2.57 -20.70
CA TYR A 47 -1.11 3.43 -19.86
C TYR A 47 -2.41 3.86 -20.53
N THR A 48 -2.53 3.76 -21.86
CA THR A 48 -3.64 4.36 -22.62
C THR A 48 -4.50 3.35 -23.38
N ASN A 49 -4.06 2.10 -23.53
CA ASN A 49 -4.76 1.09 -24.32
C ASN A 49 -5.61 0.16 -23.44
N ASP A 50 -6.93 0.18 -23.64
CA ASP A 50 -7.89 -0.66 -22.91
C ASP A 50 -7.59 -2.17 -23.00
N LYS A 51 -6.91 -2.63 -24.05
CA LYS A 51 -6.50 -4.04 -24.16
C LYS A 51 -5.51 -4.43 -23.05
N VAL A 52 -4.69 -3.50 -22.59
CA VAL A 52 -3.75 -3.73 -21.48
C VAL A 52 -4.51 -3.84 -20.17
N VAL A 53 -5.54 -3.00 -19.96
CA VAL A 53 -6.44 -3.10 -18.81
C VAL A 53 -7.19 -4.45 -18.82
N GLY A 54 -7.72 -4.85 -19.97
CA GLY A 54 -8.38 -6.15 -20.12
C GLY A 54 -7.46 -7.33 -19.85
N LEU A 55 -6.19 -7.25 -20.29
CA LEU A 55 -5.17 -8.26 -20.00
C LEU A 55 -4.83 -8.28 -18.51
N ALA A 56 -4.63 -7.12 -17.88
CA ALA A 56 -4.37 -7.02 -16.44
C ALA A 56 -5.52 -7.60 -15.63
N LYS A 57 -6.78 -7.32 -16.01
CA LYS A 57 -7.94 -7.98 -15.43
C LYS A 57 -7.83 -9.50 -15.50
N ALA A 58 -7.68 -10.05 -16.71
CA ALA A 58 -7.72 -11.50 -16.91
C ALA A 58 -6.51 -12.25 -16.33
N LYS A 59 -5.35 -11.60 -16.19
CA LYS A 59 -4.08 -12.25 -15.84
C LYS A 59 -3.53 -11.88 -14.47
N LEU A 60 -3.89 -10.71 -13.93
CA LEU A 60 -3.44 -10.26 -12.62
C LEU A 60 -4.62 -10.25 -11.66
N PHE A 61 -5.67 -9.50 -11.96
CA PHE A 61 -6.72 -9.24 -10.97
C PHE A 61 -7.70 -10.41 -10.78
N ASP A 62 -8.08 -11.10 -11.84
CA ASP A 62 -8.94 -12.27 -11.73
C ASP A 62 -8.19 -13.52 -11.23
N GLN A 63 -6.87 -13.47 -11.13
CA GLN A 63 -6.02 -14.61 -10.75
C GLN A 63 -5.35 -14.41 -9.39
N GLY A 64 -5.04 -13.18 -9.00
CA GLY A 64 -4.26 -12.90 -7.80
C GLY A 64 -5.02 -12.93 -6.48
N TRP A 65 -4.24 -12.80 -5.41
CA TRP A 65 -4.71 -12.45 -4.07
C TRP A 65 -4.65 -10.93 -3.87
N HIS A 66 -5.74 -10.35 -3.39
CA HIS A 66 -5.89 -8.91 -3.24
C HIS A 66 -6.20 -8.53 -1.80
N PHE A 67 -5.45 -7.59 -1.26
CA PHE A 67 -5.79 -6.94 0.00
C PHE A 67 -7.06 -6.10 -0.19
N ILE A 68 -8.01 -6.22 0.74
CA ILE A 68 -9.29 -5.47 0.65
C ILE A 68 -9.54 -4.55 1.84
N THR A 69 -9.19 -4.98 3.06
CA THR A 69 -9.46 -4.23 4.30
C THR A 69 -8.78 -4.91 5.49
N ILE A 70 -8.95 -4.33 6.68
CA ILE A 70 -8.60 -4.94 7.97
C ILE A 70 -9.83 -5.65 8.58
N VAL A 71 -9.59 -6.66 9.40
CA VAL A 71 -10.63 -7.49 10.02
C VAL A 71 -11.54 -6.70 10.94
N GLY A 72 -11.03 -5.65 11.59
CA GLY A 72 -11.82 -4.73 12.41
C GLY A 72 -12.90 -3.96 11.61
N ALA A 73 -12.87 -4.01 10.28
CA ALA A 73 -13.94 -3.46 9.43
C ALA A 73 -15.25 -4.26 9.50
N PHE A 74 -15.20 -5.51 9.98
CA PHE A 74 -16.36 -6.40 10.12
C PHE A 74 -16.86 -6.51 11.56
N HIS A 75 -16.24 -5.77 12.49
CA HIS A 75 -16.65 -5.69 13.89
C HIS A 75 -17.79 -4.69 14.05
N GLU A 76 -18.86 -5.11 14.74
CA GLU A 76 -20.10 -4.38 15.10
C GLU A 76 -20.44 -3.15 14.26
N ASP A 77 -21.56 -3.23 13.54
CA ASP A 77 -22.11 -2.24 12.60
C ASP A 77 -21.67 -0.79 12.85
N GLN A 78 -20.49 -0.45 12.34
CA GLN A 78 -20.07 0.92 12.20
C GLN A 78 -20.76 1.47 10.97
N ALA A 79 -22.06 1.78 11.11
CA ALA A 79 -22.93 2.41 10.11
C ALA A 79 -22.28 3.61 9.37
N ASN A 80 -21.15 4.11 9.88
CA ASN A 80 -20.33 5.20 9.37
C ASN A 80 -19.39 4.87 8.20
N GLN A 81 -19.20 3.61 7.78
CA GLN A 81 -18.21 3.32 6.73
C GLN A 81 -18.79 3.31 5.32
N ASN A 82 -19.94 2.66 5.12
CA ASN A 82 -20.56 2.50 3.79
C ASN A 82 -22.06 2.83 3.75
N GLY A 83 -22.68 3.17 4.89
CA GLY A 83 -24.12 3.38 5.00
C GLY A 83 -24.97 2.11 4.80
N LEU A 84 -24.38 0.92 4.97
CA LEU A 84 -25.05 -0.37 4.88
C LEU A 84 -25.01 -1.06 6.24
N GLU A 85 -26.18 -1.30 6.82
CA GLU A 85 -26.29 -1.95 8.13
C GLU A 85 -26.11 -3.47 8.01
N GLY A 86 -25.25 -4.04 8.86
CA GLY A 86 -24.98 -5.48 8.91
C GLY A 86 -24.10 -6.06 7.80
N GLY A 87 -23.55 -5.23 6.91
CA GLY A 87 -22.68 -5.73 5.83
C GLY A 87 -21.79 -4.67 5.18
N LEU A 88 -20.64 -5.12 4.68
CA LEU A 88 -19.62 -4.29 4.04
C LEU A 88 -19.50 -4.65 2.56
N GLN A 89 -19.98 -3.77 1.69
CA GLN A 89 -19.90 -3.93 0.23
C GLN A 89 -18.52 -3.59 -0.33
N PHE A 90 -18.09 -4.43 -1.27
CA PHE A 90 -16.90 -4.26 -2.09
C PHE A 90 -17.25 -4.47 -3.58
N GLU A 91 -16.49 -3.81 -4.43
CA GLU A 91 -16.45 -4.10 -5.85
C GLU A 91 -14.99 -4.10 -6.26
N PHE A 92 -14.54 -5.21 -6.85
CA PHE A 92 -13.20 -5.30 -7.39
C PHE A 92 -13.25 -5.78 -8.84
N ILE A 93 -13.03 -4.84 -9.74
CA ILE A 93 -12.89 -5.05 -11.19
C ILE A 93 -14.05 -5.88 -11.77
N GLY A 94 -15.27 -5.39 -11.53
CA GLY A 94 -16.50 -6.02 -12.01
C GLY A 94 -16.97 -7.23 -11.20
N ASN A 95 -16.25 -7.61 -10.14
CA ASN A 95 -16.70 -8.61 -9.18
C ASN A 95 -17.26 -7.91 -7.94
N ALA A 96 -18.58 -7.87 -7.81
CA ALA A 96 -19.26 -7.39 -6.61
C ALA A 96 -19.33 -8.50 -5.56
N PHE A 97 -18.99 -8.16 -4.31
CA PHE A 97 -19.10 -9.06 -3.16
C PHE A 97 -19.21 -8.26 -1.86
N PHE A 98 -19.64 -8.92 -0.80
CA PHE A 98 -19.76 -8.31 0.51
C PHE A 98 -19.34 -9.27 1.62
N GLY A 99 -18.93 -8.72 2.75
CA GLY A 99 -18.79 -9.47 4.00
C GLY A 99 -19.82 -9.04 5.02
N LEU A 100 -20.27 -9.95 5.87
CA LEU A 100 -21.18 -9.64 6.97
C LEU A 100 -20.42 -9.03 8.14
N CYS A 101 -21.01 -8.03 8.79
CA CYS A 101 -20.43 -7.42 9.98
C CYS A 101 -20.83 -8.21 11.24
N THR A 102 -20.34 -9.45 11.33
CA THR A 102 -20.68 -10.44 12.37
C THR A 102 -19.49 -10.80 13.26
N VAL A 103 -18.38 -10.05 13.17
CA VAL A 103 -17.17 -10.35 13.95
C VAL A 103 -17.31 -9.74 15.34
N ASP A 104 -17.53 -10.58 16.35
CA ASP A 104 -17.59 -10.12 17.75
C ASP A 104 -16.19 -10.00 18.37
N ASP A 105 -15.32 -10.98 18.13
CA ASP A 105 -13.95 -11.02 18.65
C ASP A 105 -12.92 -10.84 17.53
N VAL A 106 -12.45 -9.62 17.37
CA VAL A 106 -11.45 -9.22 16.38
C VAL A 106 -10.10 -9.91 16.62
N GLU A 107 -9.78 -10.25 17.87
CA GLU A 107 -8.47 -10.80 18.22
C GLU A 107 -8.31 -12.24 17.74
N SER A 108 -9.35 -13.06 17.87
CA SER A 108 -9.27 -14.49 17.57
C SER A 108 -9.85 -14.93 16.22
N VAL A 109 -10.61 -14.07 15.54
CA VAL A 109 -11.29 -14.45 14.29
C VAL A 109 -10.30 -14.86 13.19
N LYS A 110 -10.63 -15.99 12.54
CA LYS A 110 -9.86 -16.59 11.43
C LYS A 110 -10.64 -16.68 10.11
N GLU A 111 -11.97 -16.60 10.16
CA GLU A 111 -12.84 -16.67 9.00
C GLU A 111 -13.94 -15.60 9.11
N ILE A 112 -14.28 -15.00 7.98
CA ILE A 112 -15.34 -13.98 7.87
C ILE A 112 -16.39 -14.50 6.89
N GLU A 113 -17.65 -14.15 7.11
CA GLU A 113 -18.73 -14.56 6.21
C GLU A 113 -18.78 -13.62 4.99
N MET A 114 -18.21 -14.08 3.87
CA MET A 114 -18.15 -13.30 2.62
C MET A 114 -18.84 -14.00 1.45
N TYR A 115 -19.62 -13.23 0.68
CA TYR A 115 -20.47 -13.73 -0.39
C TYR A 115 -20.39 -12.84 -1.64
N TYR A 116 -20.48 -13.46 -2.81
CA TYR A 116 -20.63 -12.73 -4.08
C TYR A 116 -22.02 -12.11 -4.21
N GLY A 117 -22.08 -10.91 -4.80
CA GLY A 117 -23.32 -10.18 -5.09
C GLY A 117 -23.34 -8.77 -4.49
N ASP A 118 -24.52 -8.17 -4.57
CA ASP A 118 -24.84 -6.87 -3.98
C ASP A 118 -25.65 -7.06 -2.70
N PHE A 119 -25.10 -6.60 -1.57
CA PHE A 119 -25.69 -6.80 -0.25
C PHE A 119 -27.09 -6.18 -0.14
N LYS A 120 -27.28 -4.98 -0.70
CA LYS A 120 -28.56 -4.26 -0.64
C LYS A 120 -29.65 -5.03 -1.38
N SER A 121 -29.33 -5.57 -2.55
CA SER A 121 -30.25 -6.37 -3.37
C SER A 121 -30.59 -7.70 -2.70
N VAL A 122 -29.60 -8.38 -2.12
CA VAL A 122 -29.82 -9.66 -1.41
C VAL A 122 -30.73 -9.49 -0.19
N THR A 123 -30.61 -8.35 0.48
CA THR A 123 -31.30 -8.04 1.73
C THR A 123 -32.53 -7.16 1.56
N GLU A 124 -33.04 -7.06 0.32
CA GLU A 124 -34.25 -6.32 0.02
C GLU A 124 -35.45 -6.90 0.80
N GLY A 125 -36.20 -6.01 1.46
CA GLY A 125 -37.35 -6.36 2.28
C GLY A 125 -37.04 -6.83 3.70
N CYS A 126 -35.76 -6.88 4.11
CA CYS A 126 -35.37 -7.09 5.51
C CYS A 126 -35.46 -5.76 6.29
N GLU A 127 -36.09 -5.79 7.46
CA GLU A 127 -36.26 -4.63 8.32
C GLU A 127 -35.18 -4.54 9.41
N THR A 128 -34.63 -5.69 9.83
CA THR A 128 -33.61 -5.76 10.89
C THR A 128 -32.26 -6.31 10.40
N ILE A 129 -31.16 -5.93 11.06
CA ILE A 129 -29.81 -6.46 10.79
C ILE A 129 -29.79 -7.99 10.87
N GLU A 130 -30.48 -8.57 11.86
CA GLU A 130 -30.56 -10.02 12.04
C GLU A 130 -31.25 -10.71 10.85
N GLU A 131 -32.34 -10.14 10.33
CA GLU A 131 -32.99 -10.65 9.12
C GLU A 131 -32.07 -10.58 7.90
N ARG A 132 -31.32 -9.49 7.74
CA ARG A 132 -30.34 -9.32 6.64
C ARG A 132 -29.28 -10.42 6.69
N ILE A 133 -28.68 -10.62 7.86
CA ILE A 133 -27.65 -11.65 8.09
C ILE A 133 -28.21 -13.05 7.84
N ASN A 134 -29.39 -13.36 8.39
CA ASN A 134 -30.03 -14.67 8.23
C ASN A 134 -30.42 -14.93 6.77
N ARG A 135 -30.84 -13.91 6.02
CA ARG A 135 -31.10 -14.02 4.57
C ARG A 135 -29.84 -14.37 3.80
N CYS A 136 -28.71 -13.74 4.10
CA CYS A 136 -27.43 -14.05 3.45
C CYS A 136 -26.97 -15.49 3.77
N ARG A 137 -27.09 -15.93 5.02
CA ARG A 137 -26.70 -17.28 5.48
C ARG A 137 -27.58 -18.39 4.91
N SER A 138 -28.89 -18.15 4.82
CA SER A 138 -29.86 -19.12 4.28
C SER A 138 -29.96 -19.10 2.76
N GLY A 139 -29.51 -18.01 2.13
CA GLY A 139 -29.44 -17.88 0.68
C GLY A 139 -28.43 -18.86 0.08
N ASN A 140 -28.70 -19.33 -1.15
CA ASN A 140 -27.75 -20.11 -1.93
C ASN A 140 -26.69 -19.21 -2.59
N LEU A 141 -25.98 -18.41 -1.77
CA LEU A 141 -24.97 -17.46 -2.22
C LEU A 141 -23.60 -18.14 -2.31
N LYS A 142 -22.86 -17.84 -3.38
CA LYS A 142 -21.49 -18.32 -3.53
C LYS A 142 -20.58 -17.59 -2.55
N LYS A 143 -19.81 -18.33 -1.75
CA LYS A 143 -18.80 -17.76 -0.85
C LYS A 143 -17.58 -17.23 -1.60
N VAL A 144 -16.97 -16.17 -1.07
CA VAL A 144 -15.69 -15.63 -1.55
C VAL A 144 -14.55 -16.30 -0.79
N ARG A 145 -13.54 -16.80 -1.52
CA ARG A 145 -12.32 -17.32 -0.91
C ARG A 145 -11.50 -16.16 -0.37
N HIS A 146 -11.09 -16.27 0.88
CA HIS A 146 -10.40 -15.21 1.59
C HIS A 146 -9.42 -15.80 2.62
N VAL A 147 -8.51 -14.96 3.10
CA VAL A 147 -7.59 -15.25 4.20
C VAL A 147 -7.58 -14.04 5.14
N VAL A 148 -7.67 -14.31 6.44
CA VAL A 148 -7.41 -13.33 7.50
C VAL A 148 -6.01 -13.62 8.06
N THR A 149 -5.09 -12.68 7.92
CA THR A 149 -3.72 -12.82 8.46
C THR A 149 -3.72 -12.75 9.99
N ASP A 150 -2.60 -13.06 10.63
CA ASP A 150 -2.45 -13.00 12.10
C ASP A 150 -2.32 -11.57 12.65
N ASN A 151 -1.94 -10.59 11.82
CA ASN A 151 -2.00 -9.17 12.17
C ASN A 151 -3.32 -8.47 11.77
N GLY A 152 -4.22 -9.14 11.05
CA GLY A 152 -5.61 -8.70 10.88
C GLY A 152 -5.90 -8.05 9.53
N LEU A 153 -5.08 -8.30 8.52
CA LEU A 153 -5.37 -7.96 7.14
C LEU A 153 -6.27 -9.04 6.51
N VAL A 154 -7.16 -8.61 5.62
CA VAL A 154 -8.06 -9.50 4.90
C VAL A 154 -7.73 -9.45 3.42
N PHE A 155 -7.45 -10.63 2.86
CA PHE A 155 -7.17 -10.84 1.45
C PHE A 155 -8.25 -11.70 0.81
N VAL A 156 -8.56 -11.46 -0.46
CA VAL A 156 -9.51 -12.26 -1.25
C VAL A 156 -8.89 -12.73 -2.54
N THR A 157 -9.40 -13.83 -3.08
CA THR A 157 -9.15 -14.24 -4.46
C THR A 157 -10.44 -14.64 -5.15
N HIS A 158 -10.56 -14.27 -6.42
CA HIS A 158 -11.68 -14.67 -7.28
C HIS A 158 -11.41 -15.98 -8.02
N ASN A 159 -10.16 -16.43 -8.05
CA ASN A 159 -9.75 -17.67 -8.69
C ASN A 159 -9.82 -18.83 -7.68
N PRO A 160 -10.75 -19.79 -7.85
CA PRO A 160 -10.83 -20.94 -6.95
C PRO A 160 -9.61 -21.87 -7.07
N ASP A 161 -8.94 -21.87 -8.22
CA ASP A 161 -7.81 -22.74 -8.54
C ASP A 161 -6.46 -22.11 -8.18
N GLU A 162 -6.46 -20.90 -7.61
CA GLU A 162 -5.23 -20.21 -7.24
C GLU A 162 -4.48 -20.95 -6.13
N CYS A 163 -3.15 -20.82 -6.13
CA CYS A 163 -2.33 -21.31 -5.04
C CYS A 163 -2.71 -20.67 -3.69
N GLU A 164 -2.21 -21.25 -2.61
CA GLU A 164 -2.36 -20.66 -1.28
C GLU A 164 -1.76 -19.25 -1.26
N MET A 165 -2.38 -18.33 -0.52
CA MET A 165 -1.97 -16.92 -0.46
C MET A 165 -0.48 -16.75 -0.16
N TRP A 166 0.05 -17.59 0.73
CA TRP A 166 1.46 -17.55 1.11
C TRP A 166 2.38 -17.86 -0.06
N ASP A 167 2.05 -18.88 -0.86
CA ASP A 167 2.82 -19.24 -2.06
C ASP A 167 2.72 -18.15 -3.13
N TYR A 168 1.53 -17.54 -3.27
CA TYR A 168 1.31 -16.42 -4.20
C TYR A 168 2.24 -15.24 -3.91
N PHE A 169 2.52 -14.97 -2.63
CA PHE A 169 3.47 -13.92 -2.21
C PHE A 169 4.88 -14.45 -1.91
N GLY A 170 5.25 -15.61 -2.44
CA GLY A 170 6.59 -16.20 -2.33
C GLY A 170 7.01 -16.62 -0.91
N GLY A 171 6.05 -16.76 0.02
CA GLY A 171 6.27 -17.11 1.43
C GLY A 171 6.80 -15.96 2.30
N GLU A 172 7.33 -14.90 1.69
CA GLU A 172 7.95 -13.78 2.41
C GLU A 172 6.95 -12.82 3.04
N LEU A 173 5.70 -12.78 2.57
CA LEU A 173 4.70 -11.89 3.18
C LEU A 173 4.42 -12.27 4.64
N GLN A 174 4.45 -13.56 4.97
CA GLN A 174 4.06 -14.08 6.28
C GLN A 174 4.87 -13.44 7.42
N GLN A 175 6.19 -13.29 7.27
CA GLN A 175 7.03 -12.65 8.29
C GLN A 175 6.67 -11.18 8.56
N PHE A 176 5.98 -10.51 7.64
CA PHE A 176 5.57 -9.11 7.79
C PHE A 176 4.15 -8.97 8.35
N VAL A 177 3.31 -10.00 8.20
CA VAL A 177 1.90 -9.98 8.60
C VAL A 177 1.57 -10.93 9.76
N SER A 178 2.58 -11.53 10.38
CA SER A 178 2.46 -12.43 11.53
C SER A 178 3.02 -11.89 12.85
N GLY A 179 3.48 -10.63 12.89
CA GLY A 179 4.07 -10.01 14.10
C GLY A 179 3.12 -9.08 14.87
N GLU A 180 3.54 -8.72 16.10
CA GLU A 180 2.85 -7.70 16.92
C GLU A 180 3.05 -6.27 16.39
N LYS A 181 4.14 -6.04 15.64
CA LYS A 181 4.42 -4.76 14.99
C LYS A 181 3.31 -4.46 13.99
N ALA A 182 2.64 -3.32 14.16
CA ALA A 182 1.48 -2.91 13.36
C ALA A 182 0.35 -3.96 13.30
N ASN A 183 0.05 -4.61 14.43
CA ASN A 183 -1.12 -5.47 14.55
C ASN A 183 -2.40 -4.64 14.35
N CYS A 184 -3.04 -4.83 13.19
CA CYS A 184 -4.26 -4.14 12.78
C CYS A 184 -5.49 -4.57 13.59
N ARG A 185 -5.43 -5.70 14.32
CA ARG A 185 -6.51 -6.11 15.23
C ARG A 185 -6.73 -5.13 16.37
N ASN A 186 -5.66 -4.46 16.81
CA ASN A 186 -5.70 -3.46 17.88
C ASN A 186 -6.42 -2.16 17.47
N PHE A 187 -6.69 -1.97 16.18
CA PHE A 187 -7.19 -0.69 15.66
C PHE A 187 -8.54 -0.87 14.94
N PRO A 188 -9.59 -0.17 15.38
CA PRO A 188 -10.82 -0.12 14.62
C PRO A 188 -10.60 0.65 13.32
N LEU A 189 -11.28 0.23 12.24
CA LEU A 189 -11.25 0.98 11.00
C LEU A 189 -11.97 2.33 11.21
N ARG A 190 -11.21 3.43 11.18
CA ARG A 190 -11.77 4.77 11.45
C ARG A 190 -12.62 5.30 10.31
N LYS A 191 -12.11 5.24 9.09
CA LYS A 191 -12.75 5.79 7.89
C LYS A 191 -12.14 5.19 6.63
N ARG A 192 -12.99 4.89 5.64
CA ARG A 192 -12.57 4.56 4.28
C ARG A 192 -12.64 5.81 3.40
N LEU A 193 -11.57 6.07 2.66
CA LEU A 193 -11.52 7.14 1.65
C LEU A 193 -11.49 6.49 0.27
N VAL A 194 -12.43 6.87 -0.58
CA VAL A 194 -12.56 6.35 -1.95
C VAL A 194 -12.46 7.54 -2.89
N TYR A 195 -11.54 7.44 -3.85
CA TYR A 195 -11.32 8.45 -4.87
C TYR A 195 -11.51 7.81 -6.24
N GLU A 196 -12.33 8.44 -7.08
CA GLU A 196 -12.40 8.10 -8.49
C GLU A 196 -11.36 8.93 -9.23
N CYS A 197 -10.51 8.26 -9.99
CA CYS A 197 -9.35 8.86 -10.62
C CYS A 197 -9.36 8.60 -12.13
N ASP A 198 -9.14 9.65 -12.91
CA ASP A 198 -9.08 9.59 -14.38
C ASP A 198 -7.65 9.34 -14.87
N TYR A 199 -7.09 8.19 -14.47
CA TYR A 199 -5.81 7.70 -14.94
C TYR A 199 -5.75 6.18 -14.88
N ASN A 200 -4.78 5.58 -15.58
CA ASN A 200 -4.56 4.14 -15.56
C ASN A 200 -3.95 3.67 -14.23
N PHE A 201 -4.34 2.49 -13.76
CA PHE A 201 -3.81 1.91 -12.51
C PHE A 201 -2.27 1.79 -12.51
N ILE A 202 -1.64 1.58 -13.67
CA ILE A 202 -0.18 1.53 -13.80
C ILE A 202 0.44 2.88 -13.41
N THR A 203 -0.19 4.00 -13.78
CA THR A 203 0.28 5.34 -13.36
C THR A 203 0.28 5.49 -11.84
N PHE A 204 -0.73 4.95 -11.17
CA PHE A 204 -0.78 4.96 -9.71
C PHE A 204 0.31 4.10 -9.09
N LEU A 205 0.50 2.88 -9.62
CA LEU A 205 1.55 1.98 -9.15
C LEU A 205 2.94 2.57 -9.35
N ASP A 206 3.24 3.13 -10.52
CA ASP A 206 4.54 3.75 -10.81
C ASP A 206 4.81 4.93 -9.85
N GLY A 207 3.82 5.79 -9.62
CA GLY A 207 3.94 6.90 -8.68
C GLY A 207 4.09 6.46 -7.23
N TYR A 208 3.46 5.35 -6.85
CA TYR A 208 3.61 4.78 -5.50
C TYR A 208 4.97 4.11 -5.31
N GLN A 209 5.55 3.52 -6.36
CA GLN A 209 6.82 2.78 -6.34
C GLN A 209 8.08 3.68 -6.28
N GLU A 210 7.91 4.98 -6.08
CA GLU A 210 9.00 5.95 -5.95
C GLU A 210 8.64 7.03 -4.92
N CYS A 211 9.65 7.76 -4.45
CA CYS A 211 9.40 8.93 -3.58
C CYS A 211 10.25 10.15 -3.96
N LEU A 212 10.73 10.19 -5.20
CA LEU A 212 11.39 11.35 -5.75
C LEU A 212 10.47 12.58 -5.75
N HIS A 213 9.19 12.39 -6.07
CA HIS A 213 8.21 13.49 -6.06
C HIS A 213 7.83 13.94 -4.65
N CYS A 214 7.94 13.06 -3.65
CA CYS A 214 7.48 13.31 -2.28
C CYS A 214 8.11 14.56 -1.67
N LYS A 215 9.41 14.77 -1.91
CA LYS A 215 10.17 15.94 -1.43
C LYS A 215 9.62 17.27 -1.91
N TYR A 216 9.01 17.30 -3.10
CA TYR A 216 8.55 18.53 -3.75
C TYR A 216 7.02 18.71 -3.65
N THR A 217 6.27 17.62 -3.63
CA THR A 217 4.81 17.63 -3.70
C THR A 217 4.13 17.44 -2.34
N HIS A 218 4.83 16.91 -1.33
CA HIS A 218 4.25 16.59 -0.02
C HIS A 218 5.04 17.22 1.14
N PRO A 219 4.93 18.55 1.37
CA PRO A 219 5.73 19.25 2.39
C PRO A 219 5.57 18.69 3.80
N GLY A 220 4.36 18.26 4.17
CA GLY A 220 4.10 17.63 5.47
C GLY A 220 4.83 16.30 5.63
N LEU A 221 4.77 15.44 4.62
CA LEU A 221 5.46 14.15 4.61
C LEU A 221 6.98 14.32 4.61
N ALA A 222 7.49 15.20 3.75
CA ALA A 222 8.92 15.49 3.63
C ALA A 222 9.54 16.12 4.90
N SER A 223 8.72 16.78 5.73
CA SER A 223 9.17 17.31 7.03
C SER A 223 9.39 16.23 8.08
N MET A 224 8.66 15.12 7.98
CA MET A 224 8.76 14.00 8.91
C MET A 224 9.72 12.94 8.40
N TYR A 225 9.77 12.71 7.08
CA TYR A 225 10.53 11.65 6.45
C TYR A 225 11.59 12.19 5.47
N PRO A 226 12.88 12.21 5.87
CA PRO A 226 13.97 12.51 4.96
C PRO A 226 14.17 11.36 3.97
N PHE A 227 13.79 11.61 2.72
CA PHE A 227 13.85 10.64 1.62
C PHE A 227 15.27 10.28 1.17
N GLU A 228 16.31 10.82 1.80
CA GLU A 228 17.69 10.34 1.67
C GLU A 228 17.85 8.89 2.15
N SER A 229 16.99 8.44 3.07
CA SER A 229 16.95 7.06 3.59
C SER A 229 15.93 6.15 2.88
N TYR A 230 15.19 6.70 1.91
CA TYR A 230 14.10 5.97 1.28
C TYR A 230 14.60 4.82 0.41
N LYS A 231 13.96 3.66 0.54
CA LYS A 231 14.27 2.46 -0.23
C LYS A 231 13.01 1.65 -0.48
N VAL A 232 12.94 1.01 -1.63
CA VAL A 232 11.91 0.01 -1.95
C VAL A 232 12.57 -1.36 -2.07
N ASP A 233 12.03 -2.34 -1.36
CA ASP A 233 12.36 -3.76 -1.49
C ASP A 233 11.23 -4.46 -2.25
N ASN A 234 11.55 -5.03 -3.41
CA ASN A 234 10.60 -5.75 -4.25
C ASN A 234 10.62 -7.24 -3.91
N HIS A 235 9.43 -7.80 -3.70
CA HIS A 235 9.20 -9.21 -3.41
C HIS A 235 8.28 -9.83 -4.47
N THR A 236 7.96 -11.12 -4.32
CA THR A 236 7.01 -11.78 -5.20
C THR A 236 5.61 -11.23 -4.98
N ASN A 237 5.09 -10.46 -5.94
CA ASN A 237 3.75 -9.87 -5.95
C ASN A 237 3.45 -8.81 -4.86
N PHE A 238 4.47 -8.27 -4.20
CA PHE A 238 4.33 -7.08 -3.34
C PHE A 238 5.68 -6.32 -3.22
N SER A 239 5.62 -5.09 -2.73
CA SER A 239 6.80 -4.26 -2.45
C SER A 239 6.70 -3.68 -1.05
N ARG A 240 7.85 -3.44 -0.42
CA ARG A 240 7.94 -2.81 0.91
C ARG A 240 8.72 -1.51 0.80
N HIS A 241 8.16 -0.47 1.40
CA HIS A 241 8.71 0.88 1.40
C HIS A 241 9.36 1.16 2.75
N HIS A 242 10.60 1.62 2.73
CA HIS A 242 11.37 1.98 3.90
C HIS A 242 11.65 3.47 3.88
N CYS A 243 11.40 4.14 5.00
CA CYS A 243 11.93 5.46 5.24
C CYS A 243 12.07 5.65 6.75
N ASN A 244 13.23 6.10 7.20
CA ASN A 244 13.39 6.46 8.61
C ASN A 244 12.79 7.86 8.81
N PRO A 245 11.98 8.07 9.86
CA PRO A 245 11.54 9.40 10.23
C PRO A 245 12.70 10.22 10.80
N THR A 246 12.48 11.53 10.90
CA THR A 246 13.41 12.49 11.51
C THR A 246 13.53 12.24 13.02
N ASP A 247 14.68 12.56 13.61
CA ASP A 247 14.90 12.48 15.05
C ASP A 247 13.77 13.15 15.85
N GLY A 248 13.16 12.40 16.77
CA GLY A 248 12.07 12.87 17.63
C GLY A 248 10.66 12.39 17.21
N TYR A 249 10.54 11.68 16.11
CA TYR A 249 9.31 10.99 15.69
C TYR A 249 9.40 9.48 15.95
N ASP A 250 8.24 8.84 16.14
CA ASP A 250 8.15 7.41 16.40
C ASP A 250 8.52 6.59 15.14
N LEU A 251 9.36 5.56 15.32
CA LEU A 251 9.73 4.63 14.26
C LEU A 251 8.59 3.68 13.88
N ASP A 252 7.58 3.56 14.73
CA ASP A 252 6.48 2.61 14.62
C ASP A 252 5.11 3.29 14.39
N ASP A 253 5.09 4.47 13.75
CA ASP A 253 3.85 5.20 13.44
C ASP A 253 2.92 4.51 12.41
N GLY A 254 3.36 3.38 11.88
CA GLY A 254 2.59 2.52 10.98
C GLY A 254 2.66 2.91 9.50
N LEU A 255 3.39 3.97 9.13
CA LEU A 255 3.43 4.44 7.74
C LEU A 255 4.49 3.72 6.90
N PHE A 256 5.68 3.50 7.47
CA PHE A 256 6.75 2.69 6.88
C PHE A 256 7.14 1.60 7.86
N LEU A 257 6.95 0.32 7.49
CA LEU A 257 7.07 -0.84 8.39
C LEU A 257 8.28 -1.74 8.12
#